data_AF-A0A8H6TDG3-F1
#
_entry.id   AF-A0A8H6TDG3-F1
#
_cell.length_a   1.000
_cell.length_b   1.000
_cell.length_c   1.000
_cell.angle_alpha   90.00
_cell.angle_beta   90.00
_cell.angle_gamma   90.00
#
_symmetry.space_group_name_H-M   'P 1'
#
loop_
_entity.id
_entity.type
_entity.pdbx_description
1 polymer ?
#
loop_
_entity_poly.entity_id
_entity_poly.type
_entity_poly.pdbx_seq_one_letter_code
_entity_poly.pdbx_strand_id
1 'polypeptide(L)'
;MFATPIQLLYTFPFSPTARILLERTLSTQGLDFAGLYDPAFDGLSPSDLFRRRDLTFGHNFALVADERTLKELDSHLPPTLSVLSVRSRTPIDEWGDYTGPDLNPLSWSVRLALLRSMVKERLTLDSKEHPDSDSFWENPKPPHRYDEKIYQIKWLRANISGAIQACQAYADADNQYPAKDKNALYTEFKLQADKTGGVFIGLQL
;
A
#
# COMPACT_ATOMS: atom_id res chain seq x y z
N MET A 1 -16.80 6.05 11.37
CA MET A 1 -17.44 6.07 10.03
C MET A 1 -16.33 6.39 9.05
N PHE A 2 -15.96 5.45 8.18
CA PHE A 2 -14.94 5.70 7.15
C PHE A 2 -15.51 6.70 6.14
N ALA A 3 -14.88 7.86 5.99
CA ALA A 3 -15.40 8.95 5.16
C ALA A 3 -15.13 8.75 3.65
N THR A 4 -14.59 7.60 3.23
CA THR A 4 -14.33 7.35 1.81
C THR A 4 -14.19 5.83 1.55
N PRO A 5 -14.80 5.31 0.47
CA PRO A 5 -14.75 3.90 0.14
C PRO A 5 -13.34 3.42 -0.22
N ILE A 6 -12.99 2.20 0.20
CA ILE A 6 -11.73 1.53 -0.17
C ILE A 6 -11.77 1.23 -1.68
N GLN A 7 -10.67 1.40 -2.39
CA GLN A 7 -10.69 1.05 -3.81
C GLN A 7 -10.40 -0.44 -4.02
N LEU A 8 -11.21 -1.08 -4.87
CA LEU A 8 -11.01 -2.44 -5.34
C LEU A 8 -10.59 -2.39 -6.81
N LEU A 9 -9.36 -2.77 -7.08
CA LEU A 9 -8.75 -2.80 -8.41
C LEU A 9 -8.80 -4.21 -8.97
N TYR A 10 -9.25 -4.35 -10.21
CA TYR A 10 -9.18 -5.61 -10.94
C TYR A 10 -7.98 -5.58 -11.88
N THR A 11 -7.08 -6.55 -11.76
CA THR A 11 -5.83 -6.63 -12.55
C THR A 11 -5.79 -7.88 -13.44
N PHE A 12 -6.95 -8.50 -13.62
CA PHE A 12 -7.18 -9.66 -14.46
C PHE A 12 -8.61 -9.54 -15.04
N PRO A 13 -8.91 -10.15 -16.21
CA PRO A 13 -10.22 -10.09 -16.83
C PRO A 13 -11.28 -10.90 -16.05
N PHE A 14 -11.94 -10.25 -15.08
CA PHE A 14 -13.07 -10.83 -14.37
C PHE A 14 -14.35 -10.72 -15.20
N SER A 15 -15.11 -11.82 -15.30
CA SER A 15 -16.46 -11.77 -15.85
C SER A 15 -17.38 -10.86 -15.01
N PRO A 16 -18.44 -10.25 -15.58
CA PRO A 16 -19.41 -9.48 -14.80
C PRO A 16 -19.97 -10.26 -13.61
N THR A 17 -20.23 -11.56 -13.78
CA THR A 17 -20.73 -12.44 -12.73
C THR A 17 -19.71 -12.61 -11.59
N ALA A 18 -18.43 -12.84 -11.93
CA ALA A 18 -17.37 -12.97 -10.93
C ALA A 18 -17.16 -11.67 -10.14
N ARG A 19 -17.24 -10.51 -10.81
CA ARG A 19 -17.20 -9.20 -10.14
C ARG A 19 -18.34 -9.03 -9.17
N ILE A 20 -19.59 -9.23 -9.63
CA ILE A 20 -20.78 -9.12 -8.77
C ILE A 20 -20.67 -10.07 -7.56
N LEU A 21 -20.18 -11.29 -7.77
CA LEU A 21 -19.99 -12.25 -6.68
C LEU A 21 -18.97 -11.75 -5.65
N LEU A 22 -17.79 -11.32 -6.12
CA LEU A 22 -16.74 -10.79 -5.24
C LEU A 22 -17.22 -9.56 -4.48
N GLU A 23 -17.78 -8.59 -5.19
CA GLU A 23 -18.28 -7.32 -4.65
C GLU A 23 -19.36 -7.57 -3.60
N ARG A 24 -20.34 -8.45 -3.91
CA ARG A 24 -21.36 -8.83 -2.93
C ARG A 24 -20.75 -9.49 -1.70
N THR A 25 -19.74 -10.34 -1.88
CA THR A 25 -19.06 -11.01 -0.76
C THR A 25 -18.30 -10.01 0.13
N LEU A 26 -17.69 -8.99 -0.46
CA LEU A 26 -17.03 -7.91 0.28
C LEU A 26 -18.05 -7.03 1.01
N SER A 27 -19.14 -6.65 0.34
CA SER A 27 -20.19 -5.82 0.94
C SER A 27 -20.91 -6.53 2.09
N THR A 28 -21.17 -7.83 1.99
CA THR A 28 -21.80 -8.59 3.10
C THR A 28 -20.90 -8.68 4.33
N GLN A 29 -19.59 -8.54 4.16
CA GLN A 29 -18.60 -8.49 5.25
C GLN A 29 -18.38 -7.06 5.78
N GLY A 30 -19.17 -6.09 5.31
CA GLY A 30 -19.14 -4.71 5.80
C GLY A 30 -18.06 -3.83 5.18
N LEU A 31 -17.46 -4.24 4.06
CA LEU A 31 -16.58 -3.37 3.28
C LEU A 31 -17.39 -2.40 2.43
N ASP A 32 -17.14 -1.12 2.63
CA ASP A 32 -17.50 -0.08 1.67
C ASP A 32 -16.33 0.10 0.70
N PHE A 33 -16.58 -0.16 -0.58
CA PHE A 33 -15.56 -0.08 -1.62
C PHE A 33 -16.10 0.49 -2.93
N ALA A 34 -15.18 1.08 -3.71
CA ALA A 34 -15.42 1.49 -5.07
C ALA A 34 -14.67 0.55 -6.01
N GLY A 35 -15.43 -0.31 -6.72
CA GLY A 35 -14.89 -1.20 -7.74
C GLY A 35 -14.42 -0.40 -8.97
N LEU A 36 -13.15 -0.55 -9.34
CA LEU A 36 -12.58 0.05 -10.53
C LEU A 36 -12.10 -1.04 -11.48
N TYR A 37 -12.86 -1.17 -12.56
CA TYR A 37 -12.54 -2.05 -13.66
C TYR A 37 -12.04 -1.22 -14.84
N ASP A 38 -10.75 -1.26 -15.08
CA ASP A 38 -10.10 -0.68 -16.25
C ASP A 38 -9.19 -1.75 -16.85
N PRO A 39 -9.43 -2.21 -18.10
CA PRO A 39 -8.54 -3.16 -18.79
C PRO A 39 -7.08 -2.68 -18.85
N ALA A 40 -6.83 -1.38 -18.68
CA ALA A 40 -5.48 -0.86 -18.55
C ALA A 40 -4.75 -1.41 -17.31
N PHE A 41 -5.45 -1.84 -16.26
CA PHE A 41 -4.82 -2.36 -15.05
C PHE A 41 -4.26 -3.78 -15.19
N ASP A 42 -4.63 -4.49 -16.25
CA ASP A 42 -4.20 -5.87 -16.47
C ASP A 42 -2.67 -5.99 -16.56
N GLY A 43 -2.11 -6.86 -15.72
CA GLY A 43 -0.68 -7.16 -15.69
C GLY A 43 0.23 -6.06 -15.16
N LEU A 44 -0.33 -4.95 -14.64
CA LEU A 44 0.47 -3.89 -14.05
C LEU A 44 1.12 -4.31 -12.73
N SER A 45 2.35 -3.82 -12.51
CA SER A 45 2.98 -3.91 -11.19
C SER A 45 2.24 -3.06 -10.15
N PRO A 46 2.45 -3.29 -8.84
CA PRO A 46 1.88 -2.45 -7.77
C PRO A 46 2.17 -0.96 -7.93
N SER A 47 3.42 -0.64 -8.29
CA SER A 47 3.84 0.73 -8.49
C SER A 47 3.19 1.33 -9.72
N ASP A 48 2.94 0.56 -10.77
CA ASP A 48 2.22 1.03 -11.95
C ASP A 48 0.72 1.21 -11.67
N LEU A 49 0.11 0.27 -10.93
CA LEU A 49 -1.26 0.41 -10.41
C LEU A 49 -1.39 1.64 -9.53
N PHE A 50 -0.39 1.90 -8.69
CA PHE A 50 -0.35 3.10 -7.86
C PHE A 50 -0.08 4.38 -8.65
N ARG A 51 0.64 4.35 -9.79
CA ARG A 51 0.92 5.56 -10.60
C ARG A 51 -0.19 5.89 -11.61
N ARG A 52 -0.86 4.89 -12.18
CA ARG A 52 -2.05 5.10 -13.06
C ARG A 52 -3.27 5.66 -12.34
N ARG A 53 -3.18 5.62 -11.02
CA ARG A 53 -4.12 5.98 -9.98
C ARG A 53 -4.44 7.47 -9.83
N ASP A 54 -3.78 8.32 -10.63
CA ASP A 54 -3.61 9.78 -10.47
C ASP A 54 -4.90 10.63 -10.44
N LEU A 55 -6.08 10.03 -10.27
CA LEU A 55 -7.37 10.73 -10.25
C LEU A 55 -8.15 10.64 -8.93
N THR A 56 -7.88 9.70 -8.01
CA THR A 56 -8.88 9.49 -6.91
C THR A 56 -8.41 8.82 -5.63
N PHE A 57 -7.13 8.87 -5.25
CA PHE A 57 -6.76 8.33 -3.94
C PHE A 57 -6.53 9.38 -2.89
N GLY A 58 -7.53 9.53 -2.02
CA GLY A 58 -7.37 10.04 -0.67
C GLY A 58 -6.79 9.01 0.31
N HIS A 59 -6.42 7.80 -0.13
CA HIS A 59 -6.02 6.70 0.76
C HIS A 59 -4.66 6.10 0.43
N ASN A 60 -3.94 5.70 1.49
CA ASN A 60 -2.68 4.96 1.42
C ASN A 60 -2.87 3.45 1.21
N PHE A 61 -4.04 3.01 0.76
CA PHE A 61 -4.40 1.60 0.64
C PHE A 61 -5.28 1.30 -0.58
N ALA A 62 -5.26 0.07 -1.10
CA ALA A 62 -6.23 -0.48 -2.04
C ALA A 62 -6.29 -2.01 -1.93
N LEU A 63 -7.41 -2.58 -2.36
CA LEU A 63 -7.56 -4.01 -2.59
C LEU A 63 -7.34 -4.32 -4.06
N VAL A 64 -6.67 -5.44 -4.35
CA VAL A 64 -6.38 -5.93 -5.69
C VAL A 64 -6.94 -7.34 -5.84
N ALA A 65 -7.84 -7.47 -6.80
CA ALA A 65 -8.33 -8.75 -7.30
C ALA A 65 -7.51 -9.15 -8.53
N ASP A 66 -6.72 -10.21 -8.37
CA ASP A 66 -5.82 -10.72 -9.39
C ASP A 66 -6.27 -12.11 -9.91
N GLU A 67 -5.45 -12.73 -10.76
CA GLU A 67 -5.74 -14.04 -11.35
C GLU A 67 -6.05 -15.11 -10.28
N ARG A 68 -5.35 -15.08 -9.15
CA ARG A 68 -5.58 -16.07 -8.08
C ARG A 68 -6.90 -15.81 -7.36
N THR A 69 -7.27 -14.56 -7.13
CA THR A 69 -8.61 -14.23 -6.62
C THR A 69 -9.70 -14.83 -7.52
N LEU A 70 -9.55 -14.71 -8.86
CA LEU A 70 -10.50 -15.30 -9.80
C LEU A 70 -10.54 -16.82 -9.71
N LYS A 71 -9.36 -17.48 -9.70
CA LYS A 71 -9.26 -18.95 -9.57
C LYS A 71 -9.93 -19.46 -8.30
N GLU A 72 -9.78 -18.74 -7.19
CA GLU A 72 -10.42 -19.10 -5.92
C GLU A 72 -11.94 -18.99 -6.00
N LEU A 73 -12.49 -17.94 -6.63
CA LEU A 73 -13.92 -17.80 -6.86
C LEU A 73 -14.48 -18.91 -7.76
N ASP A 74 -13.80 -19.18 -8.88
CA ASP A 74 -14.20 -20.23 -9.83
C ASP A 74 -14.13 -21.63 -9.21
N SER A 75 -13.23 -21.83 -8.23
CA SER A 75 -13.08 -23.07 -7.47
C SER A 75 -13.98 -23.15 -6.23
N HIS A 76 -14.88 -22.17 -6.02
CA HIS A 76 -15.73 -22.05 -4.83
C HIS A 76 -14.97 -22.01 -3.50
N LEU A 77 -13.70 -21.56 -3.53
CA LEU A 77 -12.90 -21.32 -2.34
C LEU A 77 -13.19 -19.91 -1.80
N PRO A 78 -12.98 -19.66 -0.50
CA PRO A 78 -12.99 -18.31 0.04
C PRO A 78 -11.97 -17.43 -0.70
N PRO A 79 -12.38 -16.31 -1.32
CA PRO A 79 -11.47 -15.51 -2.12
C PRO A 79 -10.47 -14.77 -1.22
N THR A 80 -9.25 -14.67 -1.72
CA THR A 80 -8.17 -13.88 -1.15
C THR A 80 -7.83 -12.72 -2.08
N LEU A 81 -7.49 -11.58 -1.50
CA LEU A 81 -7.17 -10.35 -2.21
C LEU A 81 -5.75 -9.91 -1.88
N SER A 82 -5.10 -9.27 -2.84
CA SER A 82 -3.83 -8.61 -2.60
C SER A 82 -4.12 -7.23 -2.01
N VAL A 83 -3.59 -6.99 -0.82
CA VAL A 83 -3.66 -5.74 -0.09
C VAL A 83 -2.48 -4.89 -0.56
N LEU A 84 -2.75 -3.77 -1.23
CA LEU A 84 -1.75 -2.76 -1.58
C LEU A 84 -1.71 -1.68 -0.51
N SER A 85 -0.56 -1.48 0.11
CA SER A 85 -0.31 -0.40 1.06
C SER A 85 0.79 0.53 0.56
N VAL A 86 0.63 1.80 0.86
CA VAL A 86 1.49 2.88 0.38
C VAL A 86 2.13 3.54 1.59
N ARG A 87 3.45 3.51 1.62
CA ARG A 87 4.27 4.29 2.54
C ARG A 87 4.98 5.36 1.74
N SER A 88 5.17 6.53 2.33
CA SER A 88 6.06 7.54 1.75
C SER A 88 6.97 8.12 2.83
N ARG A 89 8.14 8.59 2.42
CA ARG A 89 9.07 9.30 3.29
C ARG A 89 9.70 10.46 2.53
N THR A 90 9.82 11.59 3.21
CA THR A 90 10.42 12.81 2.67
C THR A 90 11.82 13.03 3.26
N PRO A 91 12.68 13.82 2.58
CA PRO A 91 13.94 14.26 3.17
C PRO A 91 13.77 15.00 4.51
N ILE A 92 12.66 15.71 4.71
CA ILE A 92 12.38 16.42 5.97
C ILE A 92 12.10 15.43 7.10
N ASP A 93 11.41 14.32 6.82
CA ASP A 93 11.20 13.25 7.80
C ASP A 93 12.54 12.65 8.25
N GLU A 94 13.49 12.44 7.32
CA GLU A 94 14.85 12.00 7.69
C GLU A 94 15.58 13.02 8.54
N TRP A 95 15.41 14.32 8.25
CA TRP A 95 16.05 15.37 9.03
C TRP A 95 15.54 15.37 10.48
N GLY A 96 14.24 15.20 10.68
CA GLY A 96 13.64 15.12 12.02
C GLY A 96 14.11 13.91 12.82
N ASP A 97 14.40 12.79 12.16
CA ASP A 97 14.89 11.56 12.78
C ASP A 97 16.44 11.46 12.78
N TYR A 98 17.16 12.46 12.27
CA TYR A 98 18.62 12.42 12.11
C TYR A 98 19.34 12.64 13.44
N THR A 99 20.19 11.69 13.84
CA THR A 99 20.97 11.71 15.09
C THR A 99 22.48 11.80 14.89
N GLY A 100 22.94 12.03 13.65
CA GLY A 100 24.36 12.14 13.31
C GLY A 100 24.96 13.54 13.57
N PRO A 101 26.17 13.81 13.03
CA PRO A 101 26.85 15.11 13.18
C PRO A 101 26.04 16.29 12.66
N ASP A 102 26.17 17.46 13.29
CA ASP A 102 25.46 18.67 12.86
C ASP A 102 25.72 18.98 11.37
N LEU A 103 24.63 18.98 10.59
CA LEU A 103 24.66 19.24 9.16
C LEU A 103 24.45 20.72 8.82
N ASN A 104 24.12 21.58 9.79
CA ASN A 104 23.92 23.02 9.57
C ASN A 104 25.09 23.75 8.88
N PRO A 105 26.37 23.36 9.08
CA PRO A 105 27.49 23.96 8.34
C PRO A 105 27.45 23.71 6.82
N LEU A 106 26.71 22.70 6.35
CA LEU A 106 26.58 22.38 4.93
C LEU A 106 25.53 23.27 4.25
N SER A 107 25.77 23.60 2.98
CA SER A 107 24.77 24.28 2.16
C SER A 107 23.48 23.45 2.08
N TRP A 108 22.34 24.13 1.92
CA TRP A 108 21.04 23.46 1.87
C TRP A 108 20.96 22.40 0.76
N SER A 109 21.55 22.65 -0.40
CA SER A 109 21.58 21.69 -1.51
C SER A 109 22.34 20.42 -1.16
N VAL A 110 23.46 20.53 -0.45
CA VAL A 110 24.25 19.37 0.01
C VAL A 110 23.50 18.59 1.08
N ARG A 111 22.86 19.29 2.03
CA ARG A 111 22.00 18.66 3.04
C ARG A 111 20.86 17.87 2.40
N LEU A 112 20.14 18.49 1.47
CA LEU A 112 19.03 17.85 0.78
C LEU A 112 19.48 16.61 -0.02
N ALA A 113 20.63 16.69 -0.70
CA ALA A 113 21.19 15.54 -1.42
C ALA A 113 21.54 14.38 -0.47
N LEU A 114 22.14 14.68 0.69
CA LEU A 114 22.48 13.68 1.71
C LEU A 114 21.21 13.01 2.27
N LEU A 115 20.20 13.80 2.66
CA LEU A 115 18.94 13.27 3.18
C LEU A 115 18.24 12.39 2.15
N ARG A 116 18.18 12.80 0.88
CA ARG A 116 17.65 11.96 -0.21
C ARG A 116 18.40 10.62 -0.33
N SER A 117 19.73 10.65 -0.19
CA SER A 117 20.53 9.43 -0.19
C SER A 117 20.20 8.53 1.00
N MET A 118 19.95 9.11 2.17
CA MET A 118 19.54 8.36 3.37
C MET A 118 18.15 7.74 3.20
N VAL A 119 17.17 8.46 2.63
CA VAL A 119 15.85 7.89 2.34
C VAL A 119 16.00 6.69 1.39
N LYS A 120 16.78 6.84 0.31
CA LYS A 120 17.01 5.75 -0.66
C LYS A 120 17.65 4.54 0.00
N GLU A 121 18.70 4.74 0.78
CA GLU A 121 19.40 3.65 1.44
C GLU A 121 18.46 2.90 2.38
N ARG A 122 17.68 3.62 3.19
CA ARG A 122 16.71 2.98 4.08
C ARG A 122 15.66 2.18 3.32
N LEU A 123 15.06 2.74 2.28
CA LEU A 123 14.06 2.01 1.52
C LEU A 123 14.67 0.82 0.75
N THR A 124 15.92 0.93 0.33
CA THR A 124 16.66 -0.20 -0.26
C THR A 124 16.86 -1.32 0.75
N LEU A 125 17.19 -1.00 2.00
CA LEU A 125 17.30 -1.98 3.08
C LEU A 125 15.93 -2.59 3.42
N ASP A 126 14.90 -1.76 3.59
CA ASP A 126 13.53 -2.23 3.85
C ASP A 126 13.03 -3.14 2.72
N SER A 127 13.35 -2.84 1.45
CA SER A 127 12.96 -3.69 0.31
C SER A 127 13.75 -5.00 0.22
N LYS A 128 14.96 -5.07 0.79
CA LYS A 128 15.68 -6.35 0.96
C LYS A 128 15.03 -7.21 2.04
N GLU A 129 14.59 -6.60 3.14
CA GLU A 129 13.85 -7.29 4.20
C GLU A 129 12.43 -7.68 3.76
N HIS A 130 11.88 -6.95 2.79
CA HIS A 130 10.55 -7.15 2.26
C HIS A 130 10.60 -7.27 0.73
N PRO A 131 10.95 -8.46 0.20
CA PRO A 131 11.06 -8.68 -1.25
C PRO A 131 9.75 -8.44 -2.01
N ASP A 132 8.63 -8.48 -1.29
CA ASP A 132 7.28 -8.17 -1.77
C ASP A 132 6.96 -6.67 -1.72
N SER A 133 7.97 -5.82 -1.88
CA SER A 133 7.81 -4.37 -1.91
C SER A 133 8.49 -3.78 -3.14
N ASP A 134 7.93 -2.69 -3.62
CA ASP A 134 8.47 -1.90 -4.71
C ASP A 134 8.57 -0.45 -4.28
N SER A 135 9.60 0.26 -4.72
CA SER A 135 9.84 1.65 -4.33
C SER A 135 10.16 2.51 -5.53
N PHE A 136 9.51 3.66 -5.62
CA PHE A 136 9.74 4.61 -6.70
C PHE A 136 9.72 6.05 -6.20
N TRP A 137 10.42 6.91 -6.92
CA TRP A 137 10.40 8.35 -6.69
C TRP A 137 9.23 8.98 -7.44
N GLU A 138 8.49 9.83 -6.74
CA GLU A 138 7.61 10.78 -7.40
C GLU A 138 8.22 12.17 -7.31
N ASN A 139 8.45 12.79 -8.47
CA ASN A 139 8.86 14.18 -8.50
C ASN A 139 7.60 15.04 -8.28
N PRO A 140 7.55 15.87 -7.23
CA PRO A 140 6.39 16.68 -6.94
C PRO A 140 6.15 17.65 -8.10
N LYS A 141 4.87 17.79 -8.48
CA LYS A 141 4.45 18.79 -9.47
C LYS A 141 4.75 20.18 -8.88
N PRO A 142 5.32 21.13 -9.67
CA PRO A 142 5.55 22.50 -9.19
C PRO A 142 4.27 23.12 -8.60
N PRO A 143 4.34 23.92 -7.51
CA PRO A 143 5.52 24.51 -6.88
C PRO A 143 6.15 23.70 -5.72
N HIS A 144 5.65 22.51 -5.42
CA HIS A 144 5.97 21.72 -4.21
C HIS A 144 7.31 20.97 -4.24
N ARG A 145 8.37 21.56 -4.81
CA ARG A 145 9.67 20.89 -5.04
C ARG A 145 10.35 20.32 -3.78
N TYR A 146 9.96 20.78 -2.59
CA TYR A 146 10.49 20.33 -1.31
C TYR A 146 9.73 19.14 -0.72
N ASP A 147 8.57 18.81 -1.27
CA ASP A 147 7.74 17.66 -0.88
C ASP A 147 8.10 16.41 -1.69
N GLU A 148 9.35 16.31 -2.18
CA GLU A 148 9.83 15.10 -2.86
C GLU A 148 9.68 13.90 -1.92
N LYS A 149 8.88 12.92 -2.35
CA LYS A 149 8.61 11.70 -1.58
C LYS A 149 9.14 10.51 -2.34
N ILE A 150 9.82 9.61 -1.64
CA ILE A 150 9.92 8.24 -2.11
C ILE A 150 8.69 7.51 -1.62
N TYR A 151 7.98 6.87 -2.53
CA TYR A 151 6.92 5.94 -2.19
C TYR A 151 7.50 4.53 -2.14
N GLN A 152 7.14 3.82 -1.09
CA GLN A 152 7.35 2.39 -0.96
C GLN A 152 5.97 1.75 -0.94
N ILE A 153 5.70 0.95 -1.96
CA ILE A 153 4.50 0.15 -2.10
C ILE A 153 4.80 -1.21 -1.49
N LYS A 154 4.02 -1.61 -0.51
CA LYS A 154 4.11 -2.94 0.07
C LYS A 154 2.81 -3.68 -0.18
N TRP A 155 2.92 -4.92 -0.63
CA TRP A 155 1.74 -5.77 -0.81
C TRP A 155 1.79 -7.01 0.06
N LEU A 156 0.62 -7.57 0.33
CA LEU A 156 0.47 -8.86 1.00
C LEU A 156 -0.86 -9.47 0.57
N ARG A 157 -0.95 -10.79 0.51
CA ARG A 157 -2.22 -11.46 0.24
C ARG A 157 -2.98 -11.61 1.56
N ALA A 158 -4.28 -11.37 1.54
CA ALA A 158 -5.17 -11.52 2.69
C ALA A 158 -6.47 -12.22 2.30
N ASN A 159 -7.08 -12.96 3.23
CA ASN A 159 -8.50 -13.33 3.07
C ASN A 159 -9.38 -12.09 3.29
N ILE A 160 -10.69 -12.19 3.05
CA ILE A 160 -11.59 -11.03 3.20
C ILE A 160 -11.50 -10.39 4.59
N SER A 161 -11.49 -11.20 5.66
CA SER A 161 -11.39 -10.68 7.04
C SER A 161 -10.07 -9.95 7.30
N GLY A 162 -8.94 -10.50 6.87
CA GLY A 162 -7.64 -9.86 6.98
C GLY A 162 -7.56 -8.59 6.11
N ALA A 163 -8.11 -8.61 4.91
CA ALA A 163 -8.19 -7.44 4.04
C ALA A 163 -8.96 -6.29 4.73
N ILE A 164 -10.08 -6.60 5.37
CA ILE A 164 -10.87 -5.64 6.16
C ILE A 164 -10.04 -5.02 7.26
N GLN A 165 -9.44 -5.85 8.11
CA GLN A 165 -8.67 -5.37 9.24
C GLN A 165 -7.46 -4.56 8.82
N ALA A 166 -6.79 -4.97 7.73
CA ALA A 166 -5.71 -4.18 7.16
C ALA A 166 -6.22 -2.81 6.71
N CYS A 167 -7.31 -2.75 5.94
CA CYS A 167 -7.90 -1.49 5.53
C CYS A 167 -8.25 -0.58 6.73
N GLN A 168 -8.87 -1.15 7.77
CA GLN A 168 -9.27 -0.43 8.97
C GLN A 168 -8.06 0.09 9.74
N ALA A 169 -7.08 -0.76 10.05
CA ALA A 169 -5.88 -0.37 10.78
C ALA A 169 -5.07 0.68 10.02
N TYR A 170 -4.96 0.58 8.69
CA TYR A 170 -4.30 1.60 7.88
C TYR A 170 -5.08 2.91 7.84
N ALA A 171 -6.42 2.86 7.76
CA ALA A 171 -7.26 4.04 7.81
C ALA A 171 -7.22 4.72 9.19
N ASP A 172 -7.16 3.95 10.27
CA ASP A 172 -7.02 4.47 11.64
C ASP A 172 -5.63 5.09 11.86
N ALA A 173 -4.58 4.46 11.34
CA ALA A 173 -3.22 5.02 11.39
C ALA A 173 -3.09 6.33 10.58
N ASP A 174 -3.78 6.43 9.43
CA ASP A 174 -3.85 7.67 8.65
C ASP A 174 -4.47 8.82 9.46
N ASN A 175 -5.37 8.52 10.41
CA ASN A 175 -6.01 9.51 11.27
C ASN A 175 -5.18 9.90 12.51
N GLN A 176 -4.21 9.09 12.95
CA GLN A 176 -3.51 9.32 14.22
C GLN A 176 -2.12 9.96 14.08
N TYR A 177 -1.25 9.58 13.15
CA TYR A 177 -0.05 10.34 12.73
C TYR A 177 0.51 9.69 11.43
N PRO A 178 0.87 10.46 10.38
CA PRO A 178 0.86 9.95 9.00
C PRO A 178 1.99 8.98 8.57
N ALA A 179 3.05 8.76 9.37
CA ALA A 179 4.25 8.05 8.89
C ALA A 179 4.85 6.97 9.81
N LYS A 180 4.59 6.99 11.13
CA LYS A 180 5.36 6.16 12.08
C LYS A 180 4.80 4.74 12.31
N ASP A 181 3.51 4.49 12.10
CA ASP A 181 2.92 3.17 12.41
C ASP A 181 2.70 2.24 11.22
N LYS A 182 2.78 2.75 9.98
CA LYS A 182 2.54 1.93 8.76
C LYS A 182 3.56 0.81 8.58
N ASN A 183 4.80 1.02 9.01
CA ASN A 183 5.83 -0.02 8.94
C ASN A 183 5.52 -1.17 9.91
N ALA A 184 5.18 -0.84 11.16
CA ALA A 184 4.84 -1.82 12.18
C ALA A 184 3.60 -2.64 11.79
N LEU A 185 2.57 -1.97 11.26
CA LEU A 185 1.37 -2.63 10.74
C LEU A 185 1.69 -3.61 9.60
N TYR A 186 2.52 -3.20 8.63
CA TYR A 186 2.97 -4.12 7.58
C TYR A 186 3.74 -5.32 8.14
N THR A 187 4.69 -5.08 9.06
CA THR A 187 5.47 -6.16 9.67
C THR A 187 4.58 -7.15 10.39
N GLU A 188 3.55 -6.67 11.11
CA GLU A 188 2.59 -7.52 11.80
C GLU A 188 1.74 -8.34 10.82
N PHE A 189 1.20 -7.71 9.78
CA PHE A 189 0.43 -8.43 8.75
C PHE A 189 1.29 -9.44 7.99
N LYS A 190 2.53 -9.08 7.67
CA LYS A 190 3.48 -9.99 7.03
C LYS A 190 3.79 -11.19 7.93
N LEU A 191 4.06 -10.97 9.22
CA LEU A 191 4.31 -12.05 10.17
C LEU A 191 3.15 -13.05 10.21
N GLN A 192 1.91 -12.55 10.19
CA GLN A 192 0.73 -13.41 10.16
C GLN A 192 0.58 -14.13 8.82
N ALA A 193 0.80 -13.44 7.70
CA ALA A 193 0.81 -14.07 6.39
C ALA A 193 1.88 -15.18 6.28
N ASP A 194 3.08 -14.96 6.81
CA ASP A 194 4.16 -15.96 6.78
C ASP A 194 3.78 -17.23 7.57
N LYS A 195 3.05 -17.09 8.69
CA LYS A 195 2.56 -18.23 9.47
C LYS A 195 1.51 -19.07 8.75
N THR A 196 0.75 -18.49 7.84
CA THR A 196 -0.41 -19.10 7.18
C THR A 196 -0.13 -19.52 5.74
N GLY A 197 1.13 -19.49 5.31
CA GLY A 197 1.51 -19.81 3.93
C GLY A 197 1.23 -18.68 2.94
N GLY A 198 1.41 -17.45 3.39
CA GLY A 198 1.29 -16.24 2.59
C GLY A 198 -0.11 -15.63 2.57
N VAL A 199 -0.99 -15.91 3.53
CA VAL A 199 -2.35 -15.35 3.55
C VAL A 199 -2.63 -14.69 4.89
N PHE A 200 -2.70 -13.36 4.95
CA PHE A 200 -3.14 -12.70 6.17
C PHE A 200 -4.58 -13.10 6.51
N ILE A 201 -4.72 -13.86 7.58
CA ILE A 201 -5.97 -14.24 8.23
C ILE A 201 -6.08 -13.30 9.43
N GLY A 202 -7.20 -12.59 9.56
CA GLY A 202 -7.34 -11.50 10.53
C GLY A 202 -6.81 -11.81 11.94
N LEU A 203 -6.28 -10.78 12.60
CA LEU A 203 -5.91 -10.78 14.00
C LEU A 203 -7.17 -11.02 14.87
N GLN A 204 -7.07 -11.93 15.82
CA GLN A 204 -7.86 -11.82 17.04
C GLN A 204 -7.19 -10.71 17.86
N LEU A 205 -7.77 -9.50 17.78
CA LEU A 205 -7.43 -8.40 18.69
C LEU A 205 -7.97 -8.69 20.08
#